data_AF-A0A285P8X9-F1
#
_entry.id   AF-A0A285P8X9-F1
#
_cell.length_a   1.000
_cell.length_b   1.000
_cell.length_c   1.000
_cell.angle_alpha   90.00
_cell.angle_beta   90.00
_cell.angle_gamma   90.00
#
_symmetry.space_group_name_H-M   'P 1'
#
loop_
_entity.id
_entity.type
_entity.pdbx_description
1 polymer ?
#
loop_
_entity_poly.entity_id
_entity_poly.type
_entity_poly.pdbx_seq_one_letter_code
_entity_poly.pdbx_strand_id
1 'polypeptide(L)'
;MSDATASQASAVASEETPAAGGSRWWYLIAAVPVVYTLTLALAPMFTLSVVVGQPIPTAGVFLSPKVTILVLGTPAFLVTLSLPLALHQDLRSLPLDAADWSPDREAWALLGAVGLFVPGYAPVVASYYLYRRFRSVG
;
A
#
# COMPACT_ATOMS: atom_id res chain seq x y z
N MET A 1 -4.93 -27.79 -47.24
CA MET A 1 -4.31 -26.59 -46.62
C MET A 1 -5.31 -25.86 -45.70
N SER A 2 -6.03 -26.59 -44.82
CA SER A 2 -7.05 -26.00 -43.92
C SER A 2 -6.83 -26.30 -42.43
N ASP A 3 -5.90 -27.18 -42.06
CA ASP A 3 -5.72 -27.60 -40.66
C ASP A 3 -4.74 -26.72 -39.86
N ALA A 4 -3.90 -25.93 -40.55
CA ALA A 4 -2.87 -25.11 -39.89
C ALA A 4 -3.44 -23.88 -39.17
N THR A 5 -4.54 -23.32 -39.66
CA THR A 5 -5.19 -22.13 -39.09
C THR A 5 -6.01 -22.44 -37.84
N ALA A 6 -6.62 -23.63 -37.77
CA ALA A 6 -7.37 -24.06 -36.57
C ALA A 6 -6.44 -24.35 -35.38
N SER A 7 -5.23 -24.90 -35.65
CA SER A 7 -4.24 -25.16 -34.61
C SER A 7 -3.60 -23.88 -34.04
N GLN A 8 -3.42 -22.84 -34.85
CA GLN A 8 -2.93 -21.54 -34.36
C GLN A 8 -3.99 -20.78 -33.53
N ALA A 9 -5.28 -20.88 -33.87
CA ALA A 9 -6.34 -20.25 -33.09
C ALA A 9 -6.46 -20.82 -31.66
N SER A 10 -6.27 -22.14 -31.50
CA SER A 10 -6.27 -22.79 -30.19
C SER A 10 -5.02 -22.51 -29.35
N ALA A 11 -3.87 -22.28 -30.00
CA ALA A 11 -2.62 -21.92 -29.33
C ALA A 11 -2.68 -20.48 -28.77
N VAL A 12 -3.25 -19.54 -29.50
CA VAL A 12 -3.46 -18.15 -29.03
C VAL A 12 -4.51 -18.09 -27.91
N ALA A 13 -5.48 -19.00 -27.89
CA ALA A 13 -6.50 -19.07 -26.84
C ALA A 13 -6.01 -19.73 -25.53
N SER A 14 -4.83 -20.36 -25.53
CA SER A 14 -4.34 -21.16 -24.38
C SER A 14 -3.31 -20.45 -23.49
N GLU A 15 -2.91 -19.20 -23.79
CA GLU A 15 -1.81 -18.49 -23.08
C GLU A 15 -2.18 -17.34 -22.15
N GLU A 16 -3.46 -17.15 -21.80
CA GLU A 16 -3.82 -16.37 -20.61
C GLU A 16 -4.74 -17.19 -19.72
N THR A 17 -4.18 -18.22 -19.08
CA THR A 17 -4.67 -18.56 -17.75
C THR A 17 -4.19 -17.41 -16.86
N PRO A 18 -5.05 -16.46 -16.42
CA PRO A 18 -4.62 -15.48 -15.44
C PRO A 18 -4.11 -16.29 -14.26
N ALA A 19 -2.83 -16.15 -13.95
CA ALA A 19 -2.24 -16.82 -12.81
C ALA A 19 -3.19 -16.65 -11.62
N ALA A 20 -3.55 -17.73 -10.95
CA ALA A 20 -4.33 -17.77 -9.73
C ALA A 20 -3.55 -17.11 -8.55
N GLY A 21 -2.97 -15.93 -8.78
CA GLY A 21 -2.24 -15.13 -7.83
C GLY A 21 -3.13 -13.99 -7.41
N GLY A 22 -3.58 -14.00 -6.15
CA GLY A 22 -4.28 -12.87 -5.55
C GLY A 22 -3.53 -11.56 -5.77
N SER A 23 -4.29 -10.46 -5.85
CA SER A 23 -3.74 -9.10 -6.00
C SER A 23 -2.57 -8.87 -5.04
N ARG A 24 -1.49 -8.29 -5.54
CA ARG A 24 -0.34 -7.86 -4.72
C ARG A 24 -0.51 -6.45 -4.15
N TRP A 25 -1.60 -5.76 -4.49
CA TRP A 25 -1.83 -4.36 -4.09
C TRP A 25 -2.03 -4.21 -2.58
N TRP A 26 -2.51 -5.25 -1.89
CA TRP A 26 -2.61 -5.24 -0.44
C TRP A 26 -1.27 -5.03 0.27
N TYR A 27 -0.12 -5.40 -0.33
CA TYR A 27 1.20 -5.14 0.24
C TYR A 27 1.48 -3.63 0.36
N LEU A 28 1.06 -2.83 -0.62
CA LEU A 28 1.19 -1.38 -0.56
C LEU A 28 0.29 -0.79 0.53
N ILE A 29 -0.92 -1.34 0.70
CA ILE A 29 -1.83 -0.92 1.77
C ILE A 29 -1.25 -1.28 3.14
N ALA A 30 -0.65 -2.47 3.27
CA ALA A 30 0.05 -2.92 4.49
C ALA A 30 1.31 -2.12 4.80
N ALA A 31 1.99 -1.59 3.78
CA ALA A 31 3.15 -0.73 3.98
C ALA A 31 2.79 0.59 4.69
N VAL A 32 1.57 1.12 4.49
CA VAL A 32 1.14 2.39 5.10
C VAL A 32 1.24 2.36 6.64
N PRO A 33 0.54 1.48 7.38
CA PRO A 33 0.64 1.47 8.84
C PRO A 33 2.04 1.14 9.34
N VAL A 34 2.81 0.28 8.65
CA VAL A 34 4.19 -0.05 9.03
C VAL A 34 5.10 1.17 8.93
N VAL A 35 5.08 1.87 7.80
CA VAL A 35 5.91 3.06 7.57
C VAL A 35 5.54 4.18 8.53
N TYR A 36 4.24 4.40 8.79
CA TYR A 36 3.81 5.39 9.77
C TYR A 36 4.22 5.04 11.19
N THR A 37 4.14 3.77 11.58
CA THR A 37 4.58 3.31 12.91
C THR A 37 6.08 3.51 13.08
N LEU A 38 6.89 3.16 12.07
CA LEU A 38 8.34 3.42 12.08
C LEU A 38 8.66 4.92 12.14
N THR A 39 7.93 5.72 11.37
CA THR A 39 8.09 7.19 11.38
C THR A 39 7.78 7.75 12.76
N LEU A 40 6.70 7.31 13.40
CA LEU A 40 6.30 7.77 14.72
C LEU A 40 7.28 7.32 15.81
N ALA A 41 7.79 6.10 15.72
CA ALA A 41 8.80 5.57 16.65
C ALA A 41 10.13 6.37 16.59
N LEU A 42 10.49 6.87 15.41
CA LEU A 42 11.73 7.61 15.20
C LEU A 42 11.57 9.14 15.30
N ALA A 43 10.34 9.65 15.28
CA ALA A 43 10.04 11.08 15.36
C ALA A 43 10.62 11.81 16.59
N PRO A 44 10.65 11.23 17.81
CA PRO A 44 11.24 11.90 18.97
C PRO A 44 12.74 12.15 18.81
N MET A 45 13.48 11.16 18.27
CA MET A 45 14.92 11.29 18.02
C MET A 45 15.20 12.37 16.97
N PHE A 46 14.40 12.42 15.91
CA PHE A 46 14.49 13.50 14.93
C PHE A 46 14.21 14.87 15.55
N THR A 47 13.13 14.99 16.32
CA THR A 47 12.74 16.25 16.98
C THR A 47 13.86 16.74 17.88
N LEU A 48 14.47 15.85 18.67
CA LEU A 48 15.60 16.19 19.53
C LEU A 48 16.83 16.63 18.73
N SER A 49 17.16 15.93 17.63
CA SER A 49 18.28 16.28 16.74
C SER A 49 18.12 17.69 16.14
N VAL A 50 16.90 18.03 15.71
CA VAL A 50 16.57 19.36 15.17
C VAL A 50 16.64 20.44 16.25
N VAL A 51 16.09 20.19 17.44
CA VAL A 51 16.07 21.16 18.55
C VAL A 51 17.46 21.44 19.11
N VAL A 52 18.29 20.40 19.25
CA VAL A 52 19.67 20.53 19.77
C VAL A 52 20.64 21.02 18.68
N GLY A 53 20.26 20.92 17.40
CA GLY A 53 21.09 21.33 16.27
C GLY A 53 22.34 20.45 16.07
N GLN A 54 22.37 19.28 16.68
CA GLN A 54 23.48 18.32 16.60
C GLN A 54 22.93 16.95 16.19
N PRO A 55 23.60 16.23 15.28
CA PRO A 55 23.18 14.89 14.90
C PRO A 55 23.33 13.94 16.10
N ILE A 56 22.27 13.18 16.39
CA ILE A 56 22.31 12.20 17.47
C ILE A 56 22.94 10.91 16.95
N PRO A 57 23.98 10.38 17.62
CA PRO A 57 24.54 9.09 17.27
C PRO A 57 23.57 7.97 17.70
N THR A 58 23.05 7.22 16.74
CA THR A 58 22.21 6.04 16.98
C THR A 58 22.81 4.85 16.23
N ALA A 59 23.33 3.87 16.96
CA ALA A 59 23.84 2.60 16.41
C ALA A 59 24.73 2.73 15.15
N GLY A 60 25.61 3.74 15.12
CA GLY A 60 26.53 3.97 14.00
C GLY A 60 25.98 4.80 12.82
N VAL A 61 24.71 5.23 12.87
CA VAL A 61 24.09 6.09 11.86
C VAL A 61 23.87 7.49 12.41
N PHE A 62 24.38 8.50 11.70
CA PHE A 62 24.10 9.91 11.99
C PHE A 62 22.78 10.32 11.32
N LEU A 63 21.69 10.39 12.09
CA LEU A 63 20.40 10.90 11.63
C LEU A 63 20.44 12.43 11.56
N SER A 64 21.01 12.95 10.47
CA SER A 64 20.84 14.37 10.11
C SER A 64 19.40 14.62 9.64
N PRO A 65 18.86 15.85 9.78
CA PRO A 65 17.48 16.13 9.38
C PRO A 65 17.19 15.80 7.92
N LYS A 66 18.16 16.01 7.02
CA LYS A 66 18.06 15.67 5.59
C LYS A 66 17.91 14.16 5.37
N VAL A 67 18.72 13.37 6.06
CA VAL A 67 18.67 11.90 5.99
C VAL A 67 17.35 11.39 6.54
N THR A 68 16.85 11.97 7.63
CA THR A 68 15.56 11.57 8.19
C THR A 68 14.39 11.85 7.24
N ILE A 69 14.34 13.03 6.62
CA ILE A 69 13.32 13.33 5.61
C ILE A 69 13.39 12.34 4.45
N LEU A 70 14.60 12.02 3.99
CA LEU A 70 14.79 11.07 2.90
C LEU A 70 14.34 9.66 3.27
N VAL A 71 14.70 9.17 4.46
CA VAL A 71 14.49 7.78 4.91
C VAL A 71 13.09 7.54 5.47
N LEU A 72 12.46 8.53 6.11
CA LEU A 72 11.13 8.39 6.72
C LEU A 72 10.06 9.15 5.95
N GLY A 73 10.35 10.41 5.62
CA GLY A 73 9.41 11.28 4.92
C GLY A 73 9.07 10.78 3.52
N THR A 74 10.09 10.42 2.72
CA THR A 74 9.87 9.95 1.34
C THR A 74 9.03 8.68 1.29
N PRO A 75 9.34 7.60 2.05
CA PRO A 75 8.50 6.41 2.03
C PRO A 75 7.09 6.69 2.55
N ALA A 76 6.94 7.45 3.63
CA ALA A 76 5.62 7.82 4.17
C ALA A 76 4.78 8.58 3.14
N PHE A 77 5.40 9.51 2.41
CA PHE A 77 4.75 10.23 1.33
C PHE A 77 4.34 9.31 0.17
N LEU A 78 5.24 8.44 -0.30
CA LEU A 78 4.97 7.55 -1.43
C LEU A 78 3.87 6.52 -1.11
N VAL A 79 3.87 5.93 0.09
CA VAL A 79 2.81 4.99 0.48
C VAL A 79 1.46 5.69 0.66
N THR A 80 1.46 6.94 1.14
CA THR A 80 0.23 7.74 1.24
C THR A 80 -0.31 8.10 -0.14
N LEU A 81 0.57 8.51 -1.06
CA LEU A 81 0.21 8.87 -2.43
C LEU A 81 -0.35 7.68 -3.21
N SER A 82 0.18 6.48 -2.97
CA SER A 82 -0.26 5.26 -3.63
C SER A 82 -1.50 4.62 -2.99
N LEU A 83 -1.88 4.99 -1.76
CA LEU A 83 -3.00 4.39 -1.02
C LEU A 83 -4.34 4.42 -1.79
N PRO A 84 -4.79 5.52 -2.41
CA PRO A 84 -6.06 5.55 -3.14
C PRO A 84 -6.08 4.55 -4.30
N LEU A 85 -4.98 4.51 -5.07
CA LEU A 85 -4.82 3.60 -6.20
C LEU A 85 -4.74 2.15 -5.73
N ALA A 86 -4.00 1.89 -4.66
CA ALA A 86 -3.85 0.55 -4.11
C ALA A 86 -5.19 -0.01 -3.59
N LEU A 87 -5.99 0.80 -2.89
CA LEU A 87 -7.34 0.42 -2.44
C LEU A 87 -8.25 0.12 -3.62
N HIS A 88 -8.25 0.98 -4.64
CA HIS A 88 -9.08 0.77 -5.83
C HIS A 88 -8.73 -0.52 -6.57
N GLN A 89 -7.43 -0.79 -6.78
CA GLN A 89 -6.96 -1.98 -7.48
C GLN A 89 -7.14 -3.26 -6.69
N ASP A 90 -6.90 -3.24 -5.37
CA ASP A 90 -7.10 -4.43 -4.53
C ASP A 90 -8.58 -4.83 -4.51
N LEU A 91 -9.48 -3.88 -4.30
CA LEU A 91 -10.93 -4.13 -4.33
C LEU A 91 -11.44 -4.54 -5.72
N ARG A 92 -10.76 -4.14 -6.80
CA ARG A 92 -11.09 -4.59 -8.15
C ARG A 92 -10.85 -6.08 -8.35
N SER A 93 -9.84 -6.61 -7.67
CA SER A 93 -9.44 -8.01 -7.77
C SER A 93 -10.20 -8.96 -6.84
N LEU A 94 -10.95 -8.44 -5.87
CA LEU A 94 -11.69 -9.29 -4.94
C LEU A 94 -12.89 -9.96 -5.62
N PRO A 95 -13.16 -11.25 -5.32
CA PRO A 95 -14.37 -11.91 -5.78
C PRO A 95 -15.60 -11.21 -5.19
N LEU A 96 -16.61 -10.98 -6.02
CA LEU A 96 -17.86 -10.30 -5.63
C LEU A 96 -18.72 -11.13 -4.66
N ASP A 97 -18.44 -12.43 -4.55
CA ASP A 97 -19.24 -13.40 -3.78
C ASP A 97 -18.77 -13.55 -2.32
N ALA A 98 -17.92 -12.65 -1.81
CA ALA A 98 -17.54 -12.61 -0.40
C ALA A 98 -18.75 -12.17 0.45
N ALA A 99 -19.59 -13.13 0.83
CA ALA A 99 -20.95 -12.96 1.34
C ALA A 99 -21.12 -11.95 2.50
N ASP A 100 -20.08 -11.68 3.28
CA ASP A 100 -20.18 -10.84 4.49
C ASP A 100 -19.60 -9.43 4.33
N TRP A 101 -18.87 -9.15 3.24
CA TRP A 101 -18.23 -7.85 3.01
C TRP A 101 -18.25 -7.47 1.54
N SER A 102 -19.14 -6.56 1.18
CA SER A 102 -19.20 -5.91 -0.14
C SER A 102 -18.72 -4.45 -0.04
N PRO A 103 -17.41 -4.19 -0.09
CA PRO A 103 -16.86 -2.84 -0.08
C PRO A 103 -17.12 -2.10 -1.39
N ASP A 104 -17.63 -0.87 -1.29
CA ASP A 104 -17.67 0.05 -2.43
C ASP A 104 -16.26 0.57 -2.77
N ARG A 105 -15.82 0.30 -4.00
CA ARG A 105 -14.48 0.63 -4.50
C ARG A 105 -14.22 2.13 -4.50
N GLU A 106 -15.22 2.92 -4.88
CA GLU A 106 -15.08 4.37 -5.01
C GLU A 106 -15.00 5.01 -3.65
N ALA A 107 -15.85 4.58 -2.71
CA ALA A 107 -15.81 5.04 -1.32
C ALA A 107 -14.44 4.80 -0.67
N TRP A 108 -13.85 3.62 -0.81
CA TRP A 108 -12.53 3.33 -0.23
C TRP A 108 -11.40 4.11 -0.91
N ALA A 109 -11.42 4.27 -2.23
CA ALA A 109 -10.44 5.10 -2.92
C ALA A 109 -10.52 6.57 -2.48
N LEU A 110 -11.72 7.11 -2.30
CA LEU A 110 -11.95 8.45 -1.76
C LEU A 110 -11.46 8.59 -0.32
N LEU A 111 -11.72 7.61 0.55
CA LEU A 111 -11.17 7.60 1.91
C LEU A 111 -9.64 7.60 1.90
N GLY A 112 -9.02 6.83 1.00
CA GLY A 112 -7.58 6.88 0.78
C GLY A 112 -7.11 8.27 0.34
N ALA A 113 -7.84 8.93 -0.56
CA ALA A 113 -7.51 10.25 -1.07
C ALA A 113 -7.64 11.34 0.00
N VAL A 114 -8.64 11.25 0.89
CA VAL A 114 -8.75 12.12 2.07
C VAL A 114 -7.50 12.02 2.95
N GLY A 115 -6.89 10.83 3.01
CA GLY A 115 -5.61 10.59 3.70
C GLY A 115 -4.44 11.45 3.23
N LEU A 116 -4.50 12.01 2.01
CA LEU A 116 -3.48 12.94 1.49
C LEU A 116 -3.55 14.32 2.14
N PHE A 117 -4.75 14.72 2.57
CA PHE A 117 -5.02 16.06 3.09
C PHE A 117 -5.13 16.08 4.61
N VAL A 118 -5.41 14.93 5.23
CA VAL A 118 -5.56 14.80 6.68
C VAL A 118 -4.41 13.96 7.25
N PRO A 119 -3.39 14.60 7.88
CA PRO A 119 -2.27 13.88 8.48
C PRO A 119 -2.73 12.81 9.46
N GLY A 120 -2.15 11.61 9.35
CA GLY A 120 -2.50 10.47 10.22
C GLY A 120 -3.78 9.73 9.85
N TYR A 121 -4.57 10.23 8.90
CA TYR A 121 -5.78 9.53 8.46
C TYR A 121 -5.48 8.29 7.60
N ALA A 122 -4.50 8.39 6.70
CA ALA A 122 -4.07 7.29 5.83
C ALA A 122 -3.75 5.98 6.58
N PRO A 123 -2.93 5.94 7.65
CA PRO A 123 -2.67 4.70 8.38
C PRO A 123 -3.89 4.15 9.11
N VAL A 124 -4.84 5.00 9.54
CA VAL A 124 -6.09 4.55 10.17
C VAL A 124 -6.96 3.82 9.14
N VAL A 125 -7.19 4.43 7.98
CA VAL A 125 -7.97 3.84 6.88
C VAL A 125 -7.33 2.54 6.41
N ALA A 126 -6.01 2.54 6.17
CA ALA A 126 -5.29 1.35 5.73
C ALA A 126 -5.37 0.21 6.76
N SER A 127 -5.21 0.52 8.05
CA SER A 127 -5.34 -0.49 9.12
C SER A 127 -6.75 -1.08 9.19
N TYR A 128 -7.77 -0.21 9.14
CA TYR A 128 -9.17 -0.64 9.17
C TYR A 128 -9.54 -1.48 7.94
N TYR A 129 -9.05 -1.10 6.76
CA TYR A 129 -9.18 -1.87 5.53
C TYR A 129 -8.60 -3.27 5.67
N LEU A 130 -7.34 -3.37 6.12
CA LEU A 130 -6.64 -4.65 6.28
C LEU A 130 -7.33 -5.55 7.29
N TYR A 131 -7.83 -4.98 8.39
CA TYR A 131 -8.62 -5.72 9.36
C TYR A 131 -9.89 -6.32 8.73
N ARG A 132 -10.64 -5.52 7.96
CA ARG A 132 -11.84 -5.99 7.24
C ARG A 132 -11.48 -7.07 6.20
N ARG A 133 -10.45 -6.82 5.40
CA ARG A 133 -9.98 -7.74 4.37
C ARG A 133 -9.51 -9.07 4.94
N PHE A 134 -8.72 -9.06 6.01
CA PHE A 134 -8.25 -10.26 6.68
C PHE A 134 -9.41 -11.09 7.24
N ARG A 135 -10.41 -10.43 7.84
CA ARG A 135 -11.59 -11.12 8.38
C ARG A 135 -12.45 -11.78 7.29
N SER A 136 -12.50 -11.18 6.10
CA SER A 136 -13.37 -11.64 5.01
C SER A 136 -12.68 -12.57 4.01
N VAL A 137 -11.36 -12.46 3.83
CA VAL A 137 -10.60 -13.15 2.77
C VAL A 137 -9.51 -14.07 3.31
N GLY A 138 -8.93 -13.78 4.49
CA GLY A 138 -7.71 -14.41 4.99
C GLY A 138 -6.46 -13.73 4.44
#